data_AF-A0A2D4H6X2-F1
#
_entry.id   AF-A0A2D4H6X2-F1
#
_cell.length_a   1.000
_cell.length_b   1.000
_cell.length_c   1.000
_cell.angle_alpha   90.00
_cell.angle_beta   90.00
_cell.angle_gamma   90.00
#
_symmetry.space_group_name_H-M   'P 1'
#
loop_
_entity.id
_entity.type
_entity.pdbx_description
1 polymer ?
#
loop_
_entity_poly.entity_id
_entity_poly.type
_entity_poly.pdbx_seq_one_letter_code
_entity_poly.pdbx_strand_id
1 'polypeptide(L)'
;YKIMATILAERLKSVLSRVIHIDQNGFLPYRQIKMNTRTIIDIFEYYKVHTTKTMALIFLDAQKAFDNLNWNILVKQLTGMKFGEKFIGFIRTIYNMQTAK
;
A
#
# COMPACT_ATOMS: atom_id res chain seq x y z
N TYR A 1 10.06 -11.50 -17.41
CA TYR A 1 9.25 -11.18 -16.22
C TYR A 1 8.70 -9.74 -16.23
N LYS A 2 9.49 -8.70 -16.57
CA LYS A 2 9.08 -7.28 -16.48
C LYS A 2 7.75 -6.97 -17.17
N ILE A 3 7.57 -7.39 -18.43
CA ILE A 3 6.31 -7.18 -19.17
C ILE A 3 5.11 -7.77 -18.40
N MET A 4 5.22 -9.02 -17.94
CA MET A 4 4.15 -9.67 -17.19
C MET A 4 3.88 -8.97 -15.85
N ALA A 5 4.93 -8.58 -15.13
CA ALA A 5 4.80 -7.81 -13.89
C ALA A 5 4.09 -6.46 -14.11
N THR A 6 4.43 -5.76 -15.20
CA THR A 6 3.74 -4.52 -15.59
C THR A 6 2.26 -4.76 -15.87
N ILE A 7 1.92 -5.79 -16.65
CA ILE A 7 0.51 -6.14 -16.94
C ILE A 7 -0.27 -6.42 -15.64
N LEU A 8 0.31 -7.17 -14.71
CA LEU A 8 -0.33 -7.49 -13.43
C LEU A 8 -0.49 -6.23 -12.56
N ALA A 9 0.52 -5.35 -12.53
CA ALA A 9 0.46 -4.09 -11.79
C ALA A 9 -0.64 -3.17 -12.33
N GLU A 10 -0.75 -3.00 -13.66
CA GLU A 10 -1.81 -2.18 -14.27
C GLU A 10 -3.21 -2.73 -13.95
N ARG A 11 -3.39 -4.06 -13.98
CA ARG A 11 -4.65 -4.69 -13.57
C ARG A 11 -4.97 -4.43 -12.10
N LEU A 12 -3.98 -4.53 -11.21
CA LEU A 12 -4.17 -4.24 -9.78
C LEU A 12 -4.57 -2.80 -9.52
N LYS A 13 -3.96 -1.82 -10.21
CA LYS A 13 -4.28 -0.39 -10.04
C LYS A 13 -5.77 -0.08 -10.18
N SER A 14 -6.47 -0.78 -11.09
CA SER A 14 -7.92 -0.59 -11.31
C SER A 14 -8.81 -1.00 -10.12
N VAL A 15 -8.31 -1.86 -9.24
CA VAL A 15 -9.06 -2.38 -8.09
C VAL A 15 -8.56 -1.75 -6.79
N LEU A 16 -7.24 -1.62 -6.63
CA LEU A 16 -6.62 -1.15 -5.39
C LEU A 16 -7.09 0.25 -4.98
N SER A 17 -7.33 1.15 -5.93
CA SER A 17 -7.84 2.49 -5.64
C SER A 17 -9.20 2.51 -4.93
N ARG A 18 -10.01 1.44 -5.10
CA ARG A 18 -11.33 1.28 -4.48
C ARG A 18 -11.27 0.58 -3.12
N VAL A 19 -10.24 -0.22 -2.87
CA VAL A 19 -10.11 -1.04 -1.66
C VAL A 19 -9.21 -0.39 -0.62
N ILE A 20 -8.20 0.36 -1.06
CA ILE A 20 -7.26 1.05 -0.16
C ILE A 20 -7.88 2.36 0.32
N HIS A 21 -7.82 2.60 1.63
CA HIS A 21 -8.41 3.79 2.28
C HIS A 21 -7.86 5.08 1.68
N ILE A 22 -8.67 6.15 1.61
CA ILE A 22 -8.31 7.40 0.92
C ILE A 22 -7.05 8.07 1.49
N ASP A 23 -6.82 7.94 2.79
CA ASP A 23 -5.65 8.53 3.48
C ASP A 23 -4.32 7.82 3.15
N GLN A 24 -4.36 6.66 2.50
CA GLN A 24 -3.17 5.93 2.06
C GLN A 24 -2.78 6.38 0.65
N ASN A 25 -1.97 7.43 0.57
CA ASN A 25 -1.66 8.09 -0.70
C ASN A 25 -0.49 7.49 -1.52
N GLY A 26 0.22 6.49 -0.98
CA GLY A 26 1.40 5.90 -1.62
C GLY A 26 1.07 5.06 -2.86
N PHE A 27 1.83 5.26 -3.94
CA PHE A 27 1.86 4.42 -5.16
C PHE A 27 0.50 4.17 -5.86
N LEU A 28 -0.52 4.99 -5.58
CA LEU A 28 -1.85 4.85 -6.18
C LEU A 28 -2.14 5.97 -7.19
N PRO A 29 -2.84 5.65 -8.29
CA PRO A 29 -3.24 6.64 -9.27
C PRO A 29 -4.04 7.77 -8.62
N TYR A 30 -3.80 9.01 -9.05
CA TYR A 30 -4.50 10.22 -8.60
C TYR A 30 -4.33 10.57 -7.12
N ARG A 31 -3.49 9.85 -6.37
CA ARG A 31 -3.13 10.17 -4.98
C ARG A 31 -1.78 10.87 -4.95
N GLN A 32 -1.66 11.91 -4.13
CA GLN A 32 -0.47 12.77 -4.10
C GLN A 32 0.04 12.90 -2.67
N ILE A 33 1.36 12.86 -2.50
CA ILE A 33 2.01 12.97 -1.18
C ILE A 33 1.64 14.26 -0.43
N LYS A 34 1.34 15.34 -1.17
CA LYS A 34 0.90 16.61 -0.60
C LYS A 34 -0.39 16.50 0.23
N MET A 35 -1.23 15.51 -0.05
CA MET A 35 -2.44 15.25 0.75
C MET A 35 -2.05 14.87 2.18
N ASN A 36 -1.03 14.01 2.37
CA ASN A 36 -0.54 13.65 3.70
C ASN A 36 -0.03 14.89 4.46
N THR A 37 0.73 15.76 3.79
CA THR A 37 1.21 17.01 4.39
C THR A 37 0.04 17.90 4.80
N ARG A 38 -0.98 18.04 3.94
CA ARG A 38 -2.18 18.82 4.26
C ARG A 38 -2.92 18.24 5.46
N THR A 39 -3.14 16.93 5.51
CA THR A 39 -3.77 16.26 6.64
C THR A 39 -3.05 16.53 7.96
N ILE A 40 -1.71 16.51 7.96
CA ILE A 40 -0.92 16.82 9.18
C ILE A 40 -1.11 18.29 9.58
N ILE A 41 -1.10 19.22 8.63
CA ILE A 41 -1.35 20.65 8.90
C ILE A 41 -2.76 20.84 9.48
N ASP A 42 -3.78 20.21 8.90
CA ASP A 42 -5.16 20.28 9.37
C ASP A 42 -5.30 19.75 10.82
N ILE A 43 -4.58 18.66 11.14
CA ILE A 43 -4.51 18.14 12.51
C ILE A 43 -3.87 19.17 13.46
N PHE A 44 -2.76 19.81 13.07
CA PHE A 44 -2.14 20.84 13.91
C PHE A 44 -3.05 22.06 14.12
N GLU A 45 -3.71 22.54 13.06
CA GLU A 45 -4.67 23.65 13.13
C GLU A 45 -5.84 23.32 14.06
N TYR A 46 -6.37 22.09 13.97
CA TYR A 46 -7.45 21.61 14.84
C TYR A 46 -7.06 21.63 16.32
N TYR A 47 -5.89 21.10 16.67
CA TYR A 47 -5.45 21.04 18.08
C TYR A 47 -4.99 22.39 18.61
N LYS A 48 -4.58 23.33 17.75
CA LYS A 48 -4.28 24.71 18.15
C LYS A 48 -5.50 25.43 18.74
N VAL A 49 -6.72 25.12 18.26
CA VAL A 49 -7.97 25.71 18.77
C VAL A 49 -8.69 24.84 19.80
N HIS A 50 -8.24 23.59 20.02
CA HIS A 50 -8.79 22.64 21.01
C HIS A 50 -7.74 22.27 22.05
N THR A 51 -7.27 23.25 22.81
CA THR A 51 -6.14 23.13 23.76
C THR A 51 -6.38 22.17 24.93
N THR A 52 -7.63 21.78 25.19
CA THR A 52 -7.99 20.81 26.23
C THR A 52 -7.81 19.35 25.79
N LYS A 53 -7.55 19.09 24.50
CA LYS A 53 -7.31 17.75 23.97
C LYS A 53 -5.82 17.51 23.79
N THR A 54 -5.36 16.32 24.17
CA THR A 54 -3.98 15.87 23.95
C THR A 54 -3.84 15.18 22.60
N MET A 55 -2.70 15.39 21.93
CA MET A 55 -2.35 14.74 20.66
C MET A 55 -0.96 14.11 20.75
N ALA A 56 -0.78 12.97 20.09
CA ALA A 56 0.52 12.37 19.82
C ALA A 56 0.63 12.06 18.33
N LEU A 57 1.80 12.35 17.74
CA LEU A 57 2.12 12.00 16.36
C LEU A 57 3.20 10.91 16.38
N ILE A 58 2.91 9.78 15.74
CA ILE A 58 3.81 8.62 15.69
C ILE A 58 4.32 8.47 14.26
N PHE A 59 5.65 8.47 14.11
CA PHE A 59 6.32 8.23 12.85
C PHE A 59 6.75 6.76 12.81
N LEU A 60 6.17 6.00 11.87
CA LEU A 60 6.48 4.59 11.64
C LEU A 60 7.14 4.45 10.27
N ASP A 61 8.22 3.68 10.21
CA ASP A 61 8.89 3.30 8.96
C ASP A 61 9.10 1.78 8.90
N ALA A 62 9.03 1.24 7.69
CA ALA A 62 9.21 -0.18 7.43
C ALA A 62 10.59 -0.42 6.79
N GLN A 63 11.57 -0.78 7.62
CA GLN A 63 12.93 -1.06 7.14
C GLN A 63 12.91 -2.18 6.09
N LYS A 64 13.48 -1.89 4.91
CA LYS A 64 13.57 -2.84 3.78
C LYS A 64 12.24 -3.56 3.51
N ALA A 65 11.14 -2.80 3.42
CA ALA A 65 9.78 -3.32 3.33
C ALA A 65 9.57 -4.41 2.25
N PHE A 66 10.27 -4.30 1.11
CA PHE A 66 10.19 -5.31 0.03
C PHE A 66 11.00 -6.57 0.31
N ASP A 67 12.18 -6.44 0.94
CA ASP A 67 13.05 -7.58 1.25
C ASP A 67 12.47 -8.41 2.41
N ASN A 68 11.79 -7.74 3.34
CA ASN A 68 11.20 -8.34 4.54
C ASN A 68 9.75 -8.82 4.34
N LEU A 69 9.21 -8.74 3.12
CA LEU A 69 7.83 -9.13 2.84
C LEU A 69 7.66 -10.65 2.92
N ASN A 70 6.72 -11.11 3.76
CA ASN A 70 6.35 -12.52 3.79
C ASN A 70 5.40 -12.87 2.62
N TRP A 71 5.91 -13.60 1.63
CA TRP A 71 5.16 -14.03 0.45
C TRP A 71 3.90 -14.84 0.77
N ASN A 72 3.91 -15.66 1.81
CA ASN A 72 2.74 -16.42 2.23
C ASN A 72 1.63 -15.51 2.75
N ILE A 73 1.98 -14.42 3.43
CA ILE A 73 1.01 -13.41 3.86
C ILE A 73 0.43 -12.71 2.64
N LEU A 74 1.25 -12.27 1.68
CA LEU A 74 0.77 -11.61 0.46
C LEU A 74 -0.23 -12.50 -0.29
N VAL A 75 0.10 -13.78 -0.50
CA VAL A 75 -0.78 -14.74 -1.17
C VAL A 75 -2.08 -14.94 -0.40
N LYS A 76 -2.03 -15.11 0.93
CA LYS A 76 -3.23 -15.21 1.77
C LYS A 76 -4.12 -13.97 1.66
N GLN A 77 -3.53 -12.78 1.64
CA GLN A 77 -4.27 -11.52 1.46
C GLN A 77 -4.96 -11.47 0.10
N LEU A 78 -4.26 -11.79 -0.99
CA LEU A 78 -4.86 -11.83 -2.33
C LEU A 78 -6.01 -12.85 -2.42
N THR A 79 -5.88 -14.01 -1.77
CA THR A 79 -6.96 -14.99 -1.65
C THR A 79 -8.14 -14.44 -0.85
N GLY A 80 -7.89 -13.79 0.29
CA GLY A 80 -8.94 -13.17 1.11
C GLY A 80 -9.69 -12.04 0.38
N MET A 81 -8.99 -11.30 -0.47
CA MET A 81 -9.55 -10.30 -1.39
C MET A 81 -10.28 -10.91 -2.60
N LYS A 82 -10.36 -12.25 -2.68
CA LYS A 82 -11.03 -13.02 -3.75
C LYS A 82 -10.44 -12.80 -5.15
N PHE A 83 -9.13 -12.56 -5.25
CA PHE A 83 -8.46 -12.59 -6.55
C PHE A 83 -8.53 -14.01 -7.15
N GLY A 84 -8.76 -14.09 -8.47
CA GLY A 84 -8.86 -15.38 -9.16
C GLY A 84 -7.55 -16.18 -9.10
N GLU A 85 -7.66 -17.50 -9.04
CA GLU A 85 -6.53 -18.42 -8.88
C GLU A 85 -5.45 -18.23 -9.96
N LYS A 86 -5.86 -17.95 -11.21
CA LYS A 86 -4.91 -17.65 -12.30
C LYS A 86 -4.06 -16.42 -12.00
N PHE A 87 -4.66 -15.37 -11.44
CA PHE A 87 -3.94 -14.14 -11.10
C PHE A 87 -2.92 -14.40 -9.98
N ILE A 88 -3.34 -15.10 -8.93
CA ILE A 88 -2.45 -15.50 -7.82
C ILE A 88 -1.35 -16.44 -8.32
N GLY A 89 -1.67 -17.35 -9.24
CA GLY A 89 -0.71 -18.23 -9.90
C GLY A 89 0.39 -17.46 -10.60
N PHE A 90 0.06 -16.43 -11.39
CA PHE A 90 1.06 -15.58 -12.03
C PHE A 90 1.97 -14.86 -11.03
N ILE A 91 1.41 -14.34 -9.94
CA ILE A 91 2.20 -13.71 -8.86
C ILE A 91 3.18 -14.74 -8.26
N ARG A 92 2.71 -15.93 -7.91
CA ARG A 92 3.56 -17.01 -7.39
C ARG A 92 4.67 -17.40 -8.36
N THR A 93 4.37 -17.51 -9.66
CA THR A 93 5.39 -17.84 -10.68
C THR A 93 6.47 -16.78 -10.79
N ILE A 94 6.12 -15.49 -10.76
CA ILE A 94 7.09 -14.39 -10.83
C ILE A 94 8.01 -14.40 -9.60
N TYR A 95 7.46 -14.59 -8.40
CA TYR A 95 8.21 -14.47 -7.15
C TYR A 95 8.90 -15.75 -6.68
N ASN A 96 8.45 -16.94 -7.07
CA ASN A 96 9.21 -18.19 -6.85
C ASN A 96 10.55 -18.19 -7.59
N MET A 97 10.64 -17.45 -8.70
CA MET A 97 11.86 -17.32 -9.51
C MET A 97 12.74 -16.13 -9.09
N GLN A 98 12.32 -15.33 -8.10
CA GLN A 98 13.05 -14.13 -7.68
C GLN A 98 13.58 -14.30 -6.26
N THR A 99 14.89 -14.26 -6.13
CA THR A 99 15.57 -14.04 -4.86
C THR A 99 15.85 -12.55 -4.71
N ALA A 100 15.50 -11.97 -3.55
CA ALA A 100 16.04 -10.68 -3.15
C ALA A 100 17.56 -10.83 -2.99
N LYS A 101 18.34 -9.85 -3.46
CA LYS A 101 19.80 -9.81 -3.22
C LYS A 101 20.08 -9.25 -1.84
#